data_AF-A0A397BU70-F1
#
_entry.id   AF-A0A397BU70-F1
#
_cell.length_a   1.000
_cell.length_b   1.000
_cell.length_c   1.000
_cell.angle_alpha   90.00
_cell.angle_beta   90.00
_cell.angle_gamma   90.00
#
_symmetry.space_group_name_H-M   'P 1'
#
loop_
_entity.id
_entity.type
_entity.pdbx_description
1 polymer ?
#
loop_
_entity_poly.entity_id
_entity_poly.type
_entity_poly.pdbx_seq_one_letter_code
_entity_poly.pdbx_strand_id
1 'polypeptide(L)'
;MIVEGFLTSLSAVKSSVVSQDALESALDTLLNVSSDNDYQCIQVFNAFDQPKLIFHPSTKTYEVSADPTRKLHASSAHRLSLFRERFSALERRVLRHKSFSKPVAATSSSSRVESFQEVRTTSDPLPLSLTHTEQISRIESLLGITGMKRVLGMLGQDERKRVYLEDMTSRIYLDISEAVTSCKKIYYDFTRTL
;
A
#
# COMPACT_ATOMS: atom_id res chain seq x y z
N MET A 1 40.78 -21.21 -3.33
CA MET A 1 41.84 -20.29 -3.81
C MET A 1 41.64 -18.84 -3.37
N ILE A 2 40.42 -18.29 -3.30
CA ILE A 2 40.21 -16.89 -2.88
C ILE A 2 40.40 -16.70 -1.36
N VAL A 3 40.03 -17.69 -0.54
CA VAL A 3 40.07 -17.60 0.93
C VAL A 3 41.50 -17.62 1.50
N GLU A 4 42.37 -18.49 0.98
CA GLU A 4 43.76 -18.57 1.48
C GLU A 4 44.59 -17.33 1.15
N GLY A 5 44.38 -16.72 -0.01
CA GLY A 5 45.05 -15.47 -0.39
C GLY A 5 44.62 -14.26 0.44
N PHE A 6 43.41 -14.28 1.04
CA PHE A 6 42.92 -13.23 1.90
C PHE A 6 43.51 -13.33 3.33
N LEU A 7 43.69 -14.56 3.83
CA LEU A 7 44.31 -14.80 5.14
C LEU A 7 45.78 -14.39 5.17
N THR A 8 46.54 -14.58 4.09
CA THR A 8 47.94 -14.11 4.00
C THR A 8 48.06 -12.58 3.94
N SER A 9 47.00 -11.88 3.51
CA SER A 9 46.94 -10.42 3.49
C SER A 9 46.58 -9.82 4.86
N LEU A 10 45.93 -10.58 5.75
CA LEU A 10 45.47 -10.11 7.05
C LEU A 10 46.61 -10.00 8.08
N SER A 11 47.62 -10.87 8.01
CA SER A 11 48.80 -10.86 8.90
C SER A 11 49.67 -9.60 8.75
N ALA A 12 49.37 -8.75 7.75
CA ALA A 12 50.07 -7.49 7.51
C ALA A 12 49.38 -6.25 8.13
N VAL A 13 48.18 -6.39 8.72
CA VAL A 13 47.42 -5.25 9.26
C VAL A 13 47.91 -4.88 10.67
N LYS A 14 48.94 -4.03 10.77
CA LYS A 14 49.36 -3.41 12.04
C LYS A 14 48.61 -2.11 12.27
N SER A 15 47.33 -2.18 12.65
CA SER A 15 46.60 -1.01 13.13
C SER A 15 46.64 -0.97 14.66
N SER A 16 46.99 0.19 15.23
CA SER A 16 47.05 0.38 16.70
C SER A 16 45.68 0.29 17.40
N VAL A 17 44.59 0.31 16.62
CA VAL A 17 43.23 0.49 17.13
C VAL A 17 42.42 -0.81 17.06
N VAL A 18 42.78 -1.74 16.17
CA VAL A 18 42.08 -3.01 16.00
C VAL A 18 43.11 -4.13 16.04
N SER A 19 43.01 -4.98 17.07
CA SER A 19 43.84 -6.17 17.21
C SER A 19 43.42 -7.23 16.20
N GLN A 20 44.38 -8.05 15.78
CA GLN A 20 44.15 -9.18 14.88
C GLN A 20 43.09 -10.12 15.45
N ASP A 21 43.18 -10.45 16.74
CA ASP A 21 42.22 -11.33 17.42
C ASP A 21 40.77 -10.80 17.36
N ALA A 22 40.58 -9.49 17.46
CA ALA A 22 39.24 -8.88 17.35
C ALA A 22 38.69 -8.96 15.93
N LEU A 23 39.56 -8.85 14.92
CA LEU A 23 39.19 -8.98 13.52
C LEU A 23 38.84 -10.43 13.15
N GLU A 24 39.64 -11.40 13.62
CA GLU A 24 39.37 -12.83 13.45
C GLU A 24 38.05 -13.22 14.15
N SER A 25 37.84 -12.74 15.38
CA SER A 25 36.59 -12.97 16.10
C SER A 25 35.37 -12.32 15.42
N ALA A 26 35.52 -11.13 14.83
CA ALA A 26 34.47 -10.50 14.05
C ALA A 26 34.19 -11.28 12.74
N LEU A 27 35.23 -11.77 12.08
CA LEU A 27 35.11 -12.60 10.88
C LEU A 27 34.40 -13.91 11.19
N ASP A 28 34.78 -14.61 12.26
CA ASP A 28 34.11 -15.84 12.70
C ASP A 28 32.66 -15.58 13.08
N THR A 29 32.35 -14.44 13.70
CA THR A 29 30.97 -14.03 13.99
C THR A 29 30.19 -13.82 12.69
N LEU A 30 30.78 -13.16 11.69
CA LEU A 30 30.14 -12.94 10.39
C LEU A 30 29.97 -14.25 9.60
N LEU A 31 30.96 -15.15 9.65
CA LEU A 31 30.90 -16.45 9.00
C LEU A 31 29.87 -17.37 9.66
N ASN A 32 29.80 -17.39 11.00
CA ASN A 32 28.77 -18.13 11.74
C ASN A 32 27.36 -17.58 11.45
N VAL A 33 27.20 -16.25 11.43
CA VAL A 33 25.93 -15.62 11.02
C VAL A 33 25.62 -15.93 9.55
N SER A 34 26.62 -16.12 8.70
CA SER A 34 26.43 -16.48 7.29
C SER A 34 26.10 -17.97 7.10
N SER A 35 26.59 -18.87 7.94
CA SER A 35 26.23 -20.28 7.94
C SER A 35 24.86 -20.54 8.56
N ASP A 36 24.44 -19.73 9.54
CA ASP A 36 23.07 -19.76 10.08
C ASP A 36 22.07 -19.10 9.12
N ASN A 37 22.54 -18.13 8.32
CA ASN A 37 21.83 -17.63 7.15
C ASN A 37 22.19 -18.45 5.91
N ASP A 38 21.90 -19.74 5.96
CA ASP A 38 21.57 -20.50 4.75
C ASP A 38 20.36 -19.78 4.11
N TYR A 39 20.63 -18.71 3.35
CA TYR A 39 19.65 -18.09 2.49
C TYR A 39 19.30 -19.17 1.46
N GLN A 40 18.32 -20.00 1.80
CA GLN A 40 17.69 -20.88 0.84
C GLN A 40 17.26 -19.96 -0.30
N CYS A 41 17.91 -20.16 -1.47
CA CYS A 41 17.66 -19.36 -2.66
C CYS A 41 16.16 -19.34 -3.01
N ILE A 42 15.42 -20.34 -2.54
CA ILE A 42 13.98 -20.47 -2.64
C ILE A 42 13.43 -20.88 -1.27
N GLN A 43 12.53 -20.06 -0.72
CA GLN A 43 11.75 -20.38 0.48
C GLN A 43 10.28 -20.58 0.08
N VAL A 44 9.71 -21.72 0.47
CA VAL A 44 8.29 -22.01 0.24
C VAL A 44 7.54 -21.71 1.54
N PHE A 45 6.67 -20.70 1.50
CA PHE A 45 5.81 -20.35 2.63
C PHE A 45 4.48 -21.07 2.52
N ASN A 46 4.15 -21.85 3.54
CA ASN A 46 2.83 -22.45 3.68
C ASN A 46 1.78 -21.36 3.96
N ALA A 47 0.68 -21.36 3.21
CA ALA A 47 -0.41 -20.41 3.38
C ALA A 47 -1.04 -20.46 4.79
N PHE A 48 -1.01 -21.63 5.45
CA PHE A 48 -1.54 -21.79 6.80
C PHE A 48 -0.60 -21.24 7.87
N ASP A 49 0.71 -21.21 7.59
CA ASP A 49 1.75 -20.73 8.51
C ASP A 49 1.98 -19.22 8.36
N GLN A 50 1.33 -18.57 7.39
CA GLN A 50 1.44 -17.13 7.19
C GLN A 50 0.83 -16.36 8.37
N PRO A 51 1.64 -15.48 9.02
CA PRO A 51 1.17 -14.66 10.12
C PRO A 51 0.09 -13.70 9.63
N LYS A 52 -0.98 -13.52 10.42
CA LYS A 52 -1.99 -12.53 10.13
C LYS A 52 -1.47 -11.15 10.55
N LEU A 53 -1.53 -10.17 9.66
CA LEU A 53 -1.16 -8.79 9.97
C LEU A 53 -2.41 -7.97 10.25
N ILE A 54 -2.48 -7.36 11.44
CA ILE A 54 -3.55 -6.45 11.82
C ILE A 54 -3.01 -5.02 11.72
N PHE A 55 -3.70 -4.18 10.97
CA PHE A 55 -3.34 -2.78 10.83
C PHE A 55 -4.02 -1.93 11.91
N HIS A 56 -3.24 -1.15 12.65
CA HIS A 56 -3.72 -0.18 13.63
C HIS A 56 -3.82 1.22 13.02
N PRO A 57 -5.02 1.78 12.82
CA PRO A 57 -5.17 3.07 12.13
C PRO A 57 -4.58 4.27 12.88
N SER A 58 -4.57 4.22 14.21
CA SER A 58 -4.05 5.30 15.06
C SER A 58 -2.53 5.45 14.93
N THR A 59 -1.81 4.34 15.00
CA THR A 59 -0.33 4.29 14.94
C THR A 59 0.19 4.14 13.51
N LYS A 60 -0.67 3.75 12.57
CA LYS A 60 -0.32 3.36 11.20
C LYS A 60 0.70 2.22 11.14
N THR A 61 0.69 1.34 12.15
CA THR A 61 1.58 0.17 12.24
C THR A 61 0.83 -1.12 11.96
N TYR A 62 1.57 -2.18 11.62
CA TYR A 62 1.06 -3.54 11.55
C TYR A 62 1.56 -4.33 12.75
N GLU A 63 0.68 -5.14 13.32
CA GLU A 63 0.99 -6.09 14.37
C GLU A 63 0.78 -7.51 13.86
N VAL A 64 1.68 -8.40 14.22
CA VAL A 64 1.54 -9.82 13.95
C VAL A 64 0.56 -10.41 14.96
N SER A 65 -0.55 -10.94 14.47
CA SER A 65 -1.54 -11.65 15.27
C SER A 65 -1.45 -13.14 14.97
N ALA A 66 -1.13 -13.91 16.01
CA ALA A 66 -1.53 -15.31 16.03
C ALA A 66 -3.06 -15.31 16.17
N ASP A 67 -3.76 -15.68 15.10
CA ASP A 67 -5.22 -15.74 15.08
C ASP A 67 -5.66 -17.15 15.51
N PRO A 68 -5.91 -17.41 16.81
CA PRO A 68 -6.31 -18.74 17.28
C PRO A 68 -7.71 -19.13 16.78
N THR A 69 -8.46 -18.18 16.19
CA THR A 69 -9.80 -18.39 15.69
C THR A 69 -9.85 -18.78 14.22
N ARG A 70 -8.68 -18.86 13.54
CA ARG A 70 -8.57 -19.29 12.14
C ARG A 70 -9.13 -20.70 11.97
N LYS A 71 -10.26 -20.81 11.28
CA LYS A 71 -10.98 -22.06 11.00
C LYS A 71 -11.35 -22.13 9.52
N LEU A 72 -11.33 -23.33 8.94
CA LEU A 72 -11.76 -23.55 7.57
C LEU A 72 -13.26 -23.20 7.39
N HIS A 73 -14.09 -23.60 8.35
CA HIS A 73 -15.51 -23.28 8.42
C HIS A 73 -15.76 -22.14 9.41
N ALA A 74 -15.40 -20.92 8.98
CA ALA A 74 -15.56 -19.74 9.79
C ALA A 74 -17.02 -19.22 9.81
N SER A 75 -17.36 -18.44 10.84
CA SER A 75 -18.68 -17.81 10.95
C SER A 75 -18.89 -16.70 9.90
N SER A 76 -20.14 -16.29 9.68
CA SER A 76 -20.48 -15.16 8.80
C SER A 76 -19.76 -13.86 9.17
N ALA A 77 -19.43 -13.66 10.44
CA ALA A 77 -18.65 -12.52 10.92
C ALA A 77 -17.25 -12.45 10.27
N HIS A 78 -16.61 -13.59 10.01
CA HIS A 78 -15.29 -13.63 9.37
C HIS A 78 -15.37 -13.19 7.90
N ARG A 79 -16.43 -13.59 7.20
CA ARG A 79 -16.69 -13.13 5.82
C ARG A 79 -16.86 -11.62 5.78
N LEU A 80 -17.60 -11.05 6.73
CA LEU A 80 -17.78 -9.62 6.83
C LEU A 80 -16.47 -8.89 7.16
N SER A 81 -15.67 -9.41 8.10
CA SER A 81 -14.35 -8.87 8.43
C SER A 81 -13.43 -8.84 7.20
N LEU A 82 -13.43 -9.91 6.41
CA LEU A 82 -12.64 -10.01 5.18
C LEU A 82 -12.97 -8.88 4.20
N PHE A 83 -14.24 -8.57 3.97
CA PHE A 83 -14.62 -7.47 3.07
C PHE A 83 -14.21 -6.10 3.63
N ARG A 84 -14.39 -5.89 4.94
CA ARG A 84 -13.96 -4.66 5.62
C ARG A 84 -12.45 -4.46 5.54
N GLU A 85 -11.68 -5.50 5.86
CA GLU A 85 -10.22 -5.49 5.81
C GLU A 85 -9.71 -5.19 4.39
N ARG A 86 -10.29 -5.84 3.37
CA ARG A 86 -9.98 -5.57 1.96
C ARG A 86 -10.27 -4.14 1.56
N PHE A 87 -11.46 -3.64 1.89
CA PHE A 87 -11.82 -2.26 1.60
C PHE A 87 -10.87 -1.28 2.27
N SER A 88 -10.63 -1.42 3.57
CA SER A 88 -9.73 -0.52 4.31
C SER A 88 -8.29 -0.56 3.79
N ALA A 89 -7.79 -1.73 3.38
CA ALA A 89 -6.45 -1.84 2.78
C ALA A 89 -6.35 -1.08 1.45
N LEU A 90 -7.37 -1.21 0.60
CA LEU A 90 -7.47 -0.48 -0.67
C LEU A 90 -7.64 1.02 -0.44
N GLU A 91 -8.54 1.44 0.44
CA GLU A 91 -8.77 2.83 0.81
C GLU A 91 -7.46 3.51 1.24
N ARG A 92 -6.74 2.88 2.17
CA ARG A 92 -5.41 3.36 2.62
C ARG A 92 -4.44 3.53 1.46
N ARG A 93 -4.42 2.60 0.52
CA ARG A 93 -3.53 2.64 -0.63
C ARG A 93 -3.90 3.77 -1.58
N VAL A 94 -5.18 3.89 -1.91
CA VAL A 94 -5.69 4.91 -2.83
C VAL A 94 -5.43 6.30 -2.25
N LEU A 95 -5.66 6.51 -0.96
CA LEU A 95 -5.41 7.80 -0.30
C LEU A 95 -3.93 8.21 -0.25
N ARG A 96 -3.00 7.25 -0.33
CA ARG A 96 -1.55 7.54 -0.43
C ARG A 96 -1.09 7.84 -1.86
N HIS A 97 -1.93 7.58 -2.86
CA HIS A 97 -1.55 7.81 -4.25
C HIS A 97 -1.57 9.31 -4.56
N LYS A 98 -0.57 9.79 -5.32
CA LYS A 98 -0.35 11.22 -5.58
C LYS A 98 -1.54 11.94 -6.23
N SER A 99 -2.36 11.23 -7.01
CA SER A 99 -3.58 11.82 -7.61
C SER A 99 -4.68 12.12 -6.59
N PHE A 100 -4.68 11.45 -5.44
CA PHE A 100 -5.71 11.59 -4.39
C PHE A 100 -5.16 12.19 -3.08
N SER A 101 -3.83 12.32 -2.97
CA SER A 101 -3.17 12.93 -1.83
C SER A 101 -3.06 14.44 -2.03
N LYS A 102 -3.43 15.24 -1.02
CA LYS A 102 -3.28 16.71 -1.07
C LYS A 102 -1.80 17.08 -1.23
N PRO A 103 -1.45 18.10 -2.03
CA PRO A 103 -0.06 18.54 -2.12
C PRO A 103 0.40 19.05 -0.75
N VAL A 104 1.63 18.69 -0.35
CA VAL A 104 2.21 19.05 0.96
C VAL A 104 2.41 20.58 1.11
N ALA A 105 2.26 21.35 0.03
CA ALA A 105 2.37 22.81 0.02
C ALA A 105 1.01 23.50 -0.22
N ALA A 106 0.12 23.48 0.77
CA ALA A 106 -1.02 24.41 0.86
C ALA A 106 -1.60 24.41 2.28
N THR A 107 -0.78 24.73 3.29
CA THR A 107 -1.30 25.24 4.57
C THR A 107 -1.39 26.76 4.48
N SER A 108 -2.16 27.24 3.51
CA SER A 108 -2.62 28.62 3.46
C SER A 108 -3.86 28.70 2.57
N SER A 109 -4.98 29.07 3.21
CA SER A 109 -6.24 29.54 2.63
C SER A 109 -7.00 28.63 1.63
N SER A 110 -8.13 28.11 2.09
CA SER A 110 -9.43 28.02 1.41
C SER A 110 -9.46 27.94 -0.13
N SER A 111 -9.97 26.85 -0.67
CA SER A 111 -10.67 26.83 -1.98
C SER A 111 -11.72 25.73 -1.91
N ARG A 112 -13.00 26.05 -1.67
CA ARG A 112 -13.99 26.47 -2.67
C ARG A 112 -13.81 25.77 -4.02
N VAL A 113 -14.87 25.02 -4.34
CA VAL A 113 -15.19 24.50 -5.66
C VAL A 113 -14.98 25.60 -6.70
N GLU A 114 -14.10 25.37 -7.66
CA GLU A 114 -14.10 26.11 -8.92
C GLU A 114 -14.28 25.09 -10.05
N SER A 115 -15.54 25.01 -10.46
CA SER A 115 -15.97 24.54 -11.77
C SER A 115 -16.30 25.79 -12.59
N PHE A 116 -15.83 25.83 -13.86
CA PHE A 116 -16.08 26.83 -14.93
C PHE A 116 -15.35 28.19 -14.72
N GLN A 117 -14.71 28.87 -15.68
CA GLN A 117 -14.73 28.88 -17.15
C GLN A 117 -13.46 29.56 -17.72
N GLU A 118 -13.12 29.17 -18.94
CA GLU A 118 -12.15 29.74 -19.88
C GLU A 118 -12.07 31.29 -19.93
N VAL A 119 -10.86 31.86 -19.77
CA VAL A 119 -10.41 33.07 -20.49
C VAL A 119 -8.91 32.93 -20.77
N ARG A 120 -8.55 32.84 -22.06
CA ARG A 120 -7.18 32.96 -22.55
C ARG A 120 -6.81 34.45 -22.65
N THR A 121 -5.77 34.88 -21.94
CA THR A 121 -5.00 36.09 -22.30
C THR A 121 -3.51 35.86 -22.07
N THR A 122 -2.80 35.79 -23.20
CA THR A 122 -1.43 36.24 -23.53
C THR A 122 -0.29 36.19 -22.49
N SER A 123 0.79 35.55 -22.97
CA SER A 123 2.23 35.72 -22.64
C SER A 123 2.69 35.39 -21.21
N ASP A 124 2.97 34.11 -20.96
CA ASP A 124 4.28 33.59 -20.49
C ASP A 124 4.19 32.07 -20.22
N PRO A 125 5.07 31.20 -20.79
CA PRO A 125 4.98 29.76 -20.58
C PRO A 125 5.93 29.28 -19.48
N LEU A 126 5.42 29.15 -18.26
CA LEU A 126 5.92 28.17 -17.30
C LEU A 126 4.72 27.33 -16.86
N PRO A 127 4.75 26.00 -17.03
CA PRO A 127 3.63 25.16 -16.62
C PRO A 127 3.66 25.06 -15.09
N LEU A 128 2.98 25.96 -14.41
CA LEU A 128 2.49 25.71 -13.06
C LEU A 128 1.60 24.48 -13.18
N SER A 129 2.15 23.33 -12.81
CA SER A 129 1.43 22.08 -12.74
C SER A 129 0.28 22.28 -11.76
N LEU A 130 -0.90 22.59 -12.30
CA LEU A 130 -2.17 22.50 -11.60
C LEU A 130 -2.35 21.03 -11.23
N THR A 131 -1.75 20.61 -10.12
CA THR A 131 -1.95 19.29 -9.55
C THR A 131 -3.38 19.27 -9.02
N HIS A 132 -4.36 19.02 -9.89
CA HIS A 132 -5.73 18.78 -9.51
C HIS A 132 -5.77 17.49 -8.68
N THR A 133 -5.71 17.63 -7.36
CA THR A 133 -5.84 16.49 -6.47
C THR A 133 -7.31 16.14 -6.37
N GLU A 134 -7.63 14.95 -6.86
CA GLU A 134 -8.98 14.42 -6.87
C GLU A 134 -9.34 13.96 -5.46
N GLN A 135 -10.20 14.68 -4.75
CA GLN A 135 -10.59 14.26 -3.40
C GLN A 135 -11.63 13.13 -3.46
N ILE A 136 -11.35 12.02 -2.78
CA ILE A 136 -12.33 10.94 -2.59
C ILE A 136 -13.29 11.32 -1.47
N SER A 137 -14.58 11.23 -1.76
CA SER A 137 -15.68 11.45 -0.83
C SER A 137 -16.28 10.12 -0.38
N ARG A 138 -16.83 10.09 0.84
CA ARG A 138 -17.66 8.96 1.29
C ARG A 138 -19.01 8.99 0.60
N ILE A 139 -19.63 7.83 0.45
CA ILE A 139 -20.93 7.70 -0.21
C ILE A 139 -22.04 8.38 0.62
N GLU A 140 -22.01 8.26 1.95
CA GLU A 140 -22.96 8.95 2.84
C GLU A 140 -22.97 10.47 2.65
N SER A 141 -21.83 11.05 2.28
CA SER A 141 -21.69 12.51 2.10
C SER A 141 -22.27 13.00 0.78
N LEU A 142 -22.75 12.14 -0.12
CA LEU A 142 -23.35 12.56 -1.38
C LEU A 142 -24.78 13.08 -1.23
N LEU A 143 -25.43 12.79 -0.10
CA LEU A 143 -26.82 13.18 0.13
C LEU A 143 -26.97 14.71 0.11
N GLY A 144 -27.81 15.22 -0.78
CA GLY A 144 -28.08 16.65 -0.92
C GLY A 144 -26.97 17.45 -1.60
N ILE A 145 -25.93 16.81 -2.12
CA ILE A 145 -24.84 17.47 -2.85
C ILE A 145 -25.07 17.36 -4.36
N THR A 146 -24.81 18.45 -5.09
CA THR A 146 -24.80 18.48 -6.56
C THR A 146 -23.37 18.64 -7.10
N GLY A 147 -23.17 18.24 -8.35
CA GLY A 147 -21.88 18.35 -9.05
C GLY A 147 -21.08 17.04 -9.09
N MET A 148 -19.84 17.13 -9.58
CA MET A 148 -18.98 15.96 -9.77
C MET A 148 -18.28 15.59 -8.47
N LYS A 149 -18.43 14.33 -8.04
CA LYS A 149 -17.73 13.75 -6.88
C LYS A 149 -17.06 12.44 -7.28
N ARG A 150 -15.96 12.14 -6.62
CA ARG A 150 -15.22 10.89 -6.79
C ARG A 150 -15.39 10.08 -5.52
N VAL A 151 -15.71 8.81 -5.69
CA VAL A 151 -16.02 7.90 -4.59
C VAL A 151 -15.23 6.61 -4.75
N LEU A 152 -14.98 5.95 -3.61
CA LEU A 152 -14.35 4.65 -3.56
C LEU A 152 -15.34 3.68 -2.92
N GLY A 153 -15.51 2.51 -3.53
CA GLY A 153 -16.43 1.50 -3.05
C GLY A 153 -16.17 0.13 -3.67
N MET A 154 -16.84 -0.88 -3.13
CA MET A 154 -16.95 -2.22 -3.65
C MET A 154 -18.11 -2.26 -4.65
N LEU A 155 -17.84 -2.77 -5.84
CA LEU A 155 -18.87 -2.97 -6.86
C LEU A 155 -19.67 -4.24 -6.53
N GLY A 156 -20.99 -4.15 -6.54
CA GLY A 156 -21.89 -5.27 -6.34
C GLY A 156 -23.04 -5.27 -7.35
N GLN A 157 -23.80 -6.36 -7.36
CA GLN A 157 -24.99 -6.50 -8.19
C GLN A 157 -26.13 -7.09 -7.35
N ASP A 158 -27.31 -6.51 -7.45
CA ASP A 158 -28.51 -7.00 -6.75
C ASP A 158 -29.25 -8.09 -7.53
N GLU A 159 -30.29 -8.67 -6.93
CA GLU A 159 -31.12 -9.71 -7.54
C GLU A 159 -31.82 -9.26 -8.84
N ARG A 160 -32.00 -7.94 -9.01
CA ARG A 160 -32.59 -7.33 -10.21
C ARG A 160 -31.55 -6.98 -11.27
N LYS A 161 -30.32 -7.49 -11.13
CA LYS A 161 -29.17 -7.22 -12.00
C LYS A 161 -28.72 -5.76 -12.02
N ARG A 162 -29.16 -4.93 -11.07
CA ARG A 162 -28.71 -3.53 -10.98
C ARG A 162 -27.35 -3.48 -10.29
N VAL A 163 -26.44 -2.72 -10.90
CA VAL A 163 -25.10 -2.51 -10.38
C VAL A 163 -25.15 -1.43 -9.31
N TYR A 164 -24.43 -1.65 -8.22
CA TYR A 164 -24.32 -0.70 -7.14
C TYR A 164 -22.88 -0.61 -6.65
N LEU A 165 -22.56 0.52 -6.02
CA LEU A 165 -21.29 0.76 -5.35
C LEU A 165 -21.56 0.92 -3.85
N GLU A 166 -20.78 0.24 -3.03
CA GLU A 166 -20.96 0.22 -1.56
C GLU A 166 -19.62 0.48 -0.86
N ASP A 167 -19.61 1.39 0.11
CA ASP A 167 -18.48 1.63 1.01
C ASP A 167 -18.84 1.19 2.44
N MET A 168 -18.03 1.56 3.44
CA MET A 168 -18.32 1.21 4.85
C MET A 168 -19.50 1.98 5.46
N THR A 169 -20.07 2.93 4.72
CA THR A 169 -21.08 3.88 5.21
C THR A 169 -22.43 3.67 4.53
N SER A 170 -22.45 3.55 3.20
CA SER A 170 -23.69 3.51 2.43
C SER A 170 -23.48 2.85 1.06
N ARG A 171 -24.59 2.68 0.33
CA ARG A 171 -24.62 2.16 -1.05
C ARG A 171 -25.36 3.11 -1.98
N ILE A 172 -24.90 3.19 -3.22
CA ILE A 172 -25.56 3.92 -4.31
C ILE A 172 -25.69 3.02 -5.53
N TYR A 173 -26.79 3.15 -6.28
CA TYR A 173 -26.95 2.46 -7.55
C TYR A 173 -26.27 3.24 -8.66
N LEU A 174 -25.65 2.51 -9.59
CA LEU A 174 -24.92 3.08 -10.69
C LEU A 174 -25.67 2.86 -12.00
N ASP A 175 -25.74 3.91 -12.82
CA ASP A 175 -25.94 3.76 -14.25
C ASP A 175 -24.56 3.63 -14.91
N ILE A 176 -24.33 2.50 -15.57
CA ILE A 176 -23.06 2.16 -16.22
C ILE A 176 -23.15 2.16 -17.75
N SER A 177 -24.26 2.64 -18.32
CA SER A 177 -24.49 2.69 -19.76
C SER A 177 -23.40 3.48 -20.52
N GLU A 178 -22.89 4.55 -19.92
CA GLU A 178 -21.84 5.41 -20.47
C GLU A 178 -20.47 5.22 -19.78
N ALA A 179 -20.31 4.15 -18.98
CA ALA A 179 -19.10 3.96 -18.21
C ALA A 179 -17.90 3.59 -19.10
N VAL A 180 -16.86 4.43 -19.07
CA VAL A 180 -15.57 4.12 -19.69
C VAL A 180 -14.61 3.57 -18.64
N THR A 181 -14.09 2.36 -18.86
CA THR A 181 -13.09 1.78 -17.96
C THR A 181 -11.73 2.40 -18.27
N SER A 182 -11.17 3.14 -17.31
CA SER A 182 -9.76 3.53 -17.34
C SER A 182 -8.98 2.70 -16.32
N CYS A 183 -8.13 1.79 -16.81
CA CYS A 183 -7.25 1.03 -15.94
C CYS A 183 -6.00 1.87 -15.62
N LYS A 184 -6.01 2.60 -14.51
CA LYS A 184 -4.76 2.97 -13.85
C LYS A 184 -4.31 1.77 -13.03
N LYS A 185 -3.30 1.03 -13.51
CA LYS A 185 -2.71 -0.10 -12.79
C LYS A 185 -2.12 0.38 -11.46
N ILE A 186 -2.89 0.24 -10.40
CA ILE A 186 -2.41 0.31 -9.02
C ILE A 186 -1.92 -1.11 -8.68
N TYR A 187 -0.69 -1.45 -9.08
CA TYR A 187 -0.09 -2.80 -9.00
C TYR A 187 -0.23 -3.46 -7.62
N TYR A 188 -0.89 -4.60 -7.45
CA TYR A 188 -0.33 -5.64 -6.58
C TYR A 188 -0.59 -6.97 -7.25
N ASP A 189 0.50 -7.60 -7.70
CA ASP A 189 0.56 -9.02 -7.87
C ASP A 189 1.16 -9.59 -6.57
N PHE A 190 0.44 -10.52 -5.94
CA PHE A 190 1.03 -11.43 -4.95
C PHE A 190 0.50 -12.85 -5.10
N THR A 191 -0.18 -13.17 -6.21
CA THR A 191 -0.74 -14.52 -6.44
C THR A 191 -0.83 -14.91 -7.92
N ARG A 192 -0.08 -14.27 -8.81
CA ARG A 192 -0.09 -14.65 -10.23
C ARG A 192 1.32 -14.81 -10.80
N THR A 193 2.01 -15.87 -10.40
CA THR A 193 3.00 -16.49 -11.29
C THR A 193 3.04 -18.00 -11.06
N LEU A 194 2.55 -18.71 -12.10
CA LEU A 194 2.60 -20.15 -12.42
C LEU A 194 1.83 -21.12 -11.52
#